data_AF-A0A525JE35-F1
#
_entry.id   AF-A0A525JE35-F1
#
_cell.length_a   1.000
_cell.length_b   1.000
_cell.length_c   1.000
_cell.angle_alpha   90.00
_cell.angle_beta   90.00
_cell.angle_gamma   90.00
#
_symmetry.space_group_name_H-M   'P 1'
#
loop_
_entity.id
_entity.type
_entity.pdbx_description
1 polymer ?
#
loop_
_entity_poly.entity_id
_entity_poly.type
_entity_poly.pdbx_seq_one_letter_code
_entity_poly.pdbx_strand_id
1 'polypeptide(L)'
;MSRYYFHVQNGGLLKDEEGTDLEHADAARIEAAKLLGQLVAERPEDIWLGDAFTITVKDDAGLTMFLLDLAVTTSSAAPPCRLTRR
;
A
#
# COMPACT_ATOMS: atom_id res chain seq x y z
N MET A 1 11.57 -21.16 0.53
CA MET A 1 10.54 -20.12 0.38
C MET A 1 10.50 -19.33 1.67
N SER A 2 10.43 -18.02 1.58
CA SER A 2 10.33 -17.13 2.74
C SER A 2 8.93 -16.52 2.78
N ARG A 3 8.35 -16.44 3.97
CA ARG A 3 7.03 -15.83 4.19
C ARG A 3 7.20 -14.32 4.29
N TYR A 4 6.41 -13.58 3.52
CA TYR A 4 6.38 -12.11 3.59
C TYR A 4 4.98 -11.63 3.96
N TYR A 5 4.91 -10.66 4.87
CA TYR A 5 3.66 -10.07 5.34
C TYR A 5 3.49 -8.66 4.77
N PHE A 6 2.31 -8.38 4.20
CA PHE A 6 2.02 -7.12 3.54
C PHE A 6 1.02 -6.31 4.36
N HIS A 7 1.50 -5.43 5.24
CA HIS A 7 0.61 -4.60 6.04
C HIS A 7 0.27 -3.31 5.30
N VAL A 8 -1.02 -3.05 5.12
CA VAL A 8 -1.55 -1.88 4.40
C VAL A 8 -2.03 -0.85 5.41
N GLN A 9 -1.63 0.41 5.22
CA GLN A 9 -2.17 1.55 5.94
C GLN A 9 -2.93 2.42 4.94
N ASN A 10 -4.23 2.63 5.17
CA ASN A 10 -5.13 3.46 4.37
C ASN A 10 -6.28 3.96 5.26
N GLY A 11 -6.08 5.05 6.00
CA GLY A 11 -7.02 5.53 7.03
C GLY A 11 -7.16 4.61 8.27
N GLY A 12 -6.57 3.42 8.22
CA GLY A 12 -6.45 2.42 9.29
C GLY A 12 -5.40 1.37 8.93
N LEU A 13 -4.91 0.62 9.92
CA LEU A 13 -3.91 -0.44 9.72
C LEU A 13 -4.59 -1.79 9.46
N LEU A 14 -4.47 -2.29 8.24
CA LEU A 14 -4.80 -3.65 7.83
C LEU A 14 -3.54 -4.51 7.91
N LYS A 15 -3.46 -5.34 8.95
CA LYS A 15 -2.38 -6.31 9.08
C LYS A 15 -2.73 -7.57 8.31
N ASP A 16 -1.90 -7.90 7.33
CA ASP A 16 -1.81 -9.26 6.80
C ASP A 16 -1.24 -10.22 7.87
N GLU A 17 -2.05 -11.19 8.29
CA GLU A 17 -1.68 -12.25 9.25
C GLU A 17 -1.35 -13.58 8.56
N GLU A 18 -1.74 -13.74 7.29
CA GLU A 18 -1.52 -14.97 6.53
C GLU A 18 -0.12 -14.98 5.93
N GLY A 19 0.27 -13.86 5.31
CA GLY A 19 1.53 -13.70 4.60
C GLY A 19 1.62 -14.59 3.36
N THR A 20 2.42 -14.16 2.38
CA THR A 20 2.62 -14.89 1.12
C THR A 20 3.98 -15.58 1.11
N ASP A 21 4.02 -16.86 0.73
CA ASP A 21 5.28 -17.57 0.47
C ASP A 21 5.85 -17.12 -0.87
N LEU A 22 7.03 -16.49 -0.83
CA LEU A 22 7.73 -16.04 -2.03
C LEU A 22 9.16 -16.56 -2.03
N GLU A 23 9.70 -16.73 -3.24
CA GLU A 23 11.02 -17.34 -3.41
C GLU A 23 12.16 -16.41 -3.00
N HIS A 24 12.01 -15.11 -3.23
CA HIS A 24 13.02 -14.11 -2.92
C HIS A 24 12.41 -12.71 -2.70
N ALA A 25 13.19 -11.80 -2.13
CA ALA A 25 12.74 -10.44 -1.80
C ALA A 25 12.27 -9.64 -3.03
N ASP A 26 12.87 -9.85 -4.22
CA ASP A 26 12.38 -9.17 -5.43
C ASP A 26 10.98 -9.61 -5.85
N ALA A 27 10.60 -10.87 -5.63
CA ALA A 27 9.23 -11.33 -5.84
C ALA A 27 8.27 -10.59 -4.89
N ALA A 28 8.67 -10.40 -3.62
CA ALA A 28 7.91 -9.61 -2.66
C ALA A 28 7.77 -8.13 -3.06
N ARG A 29 8.79 -7.54 -3.71
CA ARG A 29 8.70 -6.18 -4.26
C ARG A 29 7.67 -6.09 -5.38
N ILE A 30 7.68 -7.06 -6.30
CA ILE A 30 6.73 -7.12 -7.40
C ILE A 30 5.30 -7.30 -6.89
N GLU A 31 5.10 -8.20 -5.92
CA GLU A 31 3.78 -8.41 -5.32
C GLU A 31 3.29 -7.19 -4.53
N ALA A 32 4.16 -6.51 -3.78
CA ALA A 32 3.79 -5.26 -3.10
C ALA A 32 3.31 -4.18 -4.10
N ALA A 33 3.99 -4.05 -5.25
CA ALA A 33 3.61 -3.09 -6.28
C ALA A 33 2.26 -3.45 -6.95
N LYS A 34 2.02 -4.74 -7.20
CA LYS A 34 0.73 -5.23 -7.70
C LYS A 34 -0.40 -4.97 -6.70
N LEU A 35 -0.17 -5.25 -5.42
CA LEU A 35 -1.12 -5.01 -4.34
C LEU A 35 -1.48 -3.53 -4.25
N LEU A 36 -0.49 -2.63 -4.32
CA LEU A 36 -0.72 -1.19 -4.35
C LEU A 36 -1.61 -0.79 -5.54
N GLY A 37 -1.30 -1.30 -6.73
CA GLY A 37 -2.09 -1.04 -7.94
C GLY A 37 -3.54 -1.52 -7.82
N GLN A 38 -3.76 -2.69 -7.20
CA GLN A 38 -5.10 -3.21 -6.96
C GLN A 38 -5.89 -2.35 -5.97
N LEU A 39 -5.28 -1.96 -4.84
CA LEU A 39 -5.91 -1.07 -3.86
C LEU A 39 -6.33 0.26 -4.49
N VAL A 40 -5.45 0.82 -5.32
CA VAL A 40 -5.71 2.06 -6.07
C VAL A 40 -6.87 1.88 -7.05
N ALA A 41 -6.95 0.73 -7.72
CA ALA A 41 -8.03 0.44 -8.67
C ALA A 41 -9.39 0.21 -7.98
N GLU A 42 -9.39 -0.38 -6.79
CA GLU A 42 -10.61 -0.66 -6.01
C GLU A 42 -11.23 0.59 -5.40
N ARG A 43 -10.40 1.55 -4.94
CA ARG A 43 -10.85 2.79 -4.29
C ARG A 43 -10.04 4.00 -4.74
N PRO A 44 -10.18 4.41 -6.01
CA PRO A 44 -9.39 5.50 -6.56
C PRO A 44 -9.66 6.85 -5.87
N GLU A 45 -10.85 7.05 -5.30
CA GLU A 45 -11.21 8.26 -4.56
C GLU A 45 -10.46 8.45 -3.23
N ASP A 46 -10.17 7.37 -2.51
CA ASP A 46 -9.55 7.41 -1.16
C ASP A 46 -8.16 8.07 -1.22
N ILE A 47 -7.45 7.85 -2.33
CA ILE A 47 -6.13 8.41 -2.62
C ILE A 47 -6.15 9.95 -2.61
N TRP A 48 -7.23 10.54 -3.12
CA TRP A 48 -7.37 12.00 -3.25
C TRP A 48 -8.00 12.64 -2.01
N LEU A 49 -8.65 11.83 -1.16
CA LEU A 49 -9.32 12.27 0.06
C LEU A 49 -8.40 12.31 1.29
N GLY A 50 -7.09 12.07 1.08
CA GLY A 50 -6.04 12.31 2.07
C GLY A 50 -5.66 11.10 2.91
N ASP A 51 -6.13 9.91 2.56
CA ASP A 51 -5.60 8.70 3.19
C ASP A 51 -4.23 8.38 2.59
N ALA A 52 -3.20 8.39 3.45
CA ALA A 52 -1.87 7.92 3.07
C ALA A 52 -1.96 6.41 2.83
N PHE A 53 -1.54 5.98 1.64
CA PHE A 53 -1.43 4.58 1.28
C PHE A 53 0.00 4.12 1.46
N THR A 54 0.22 3.33 2.50
CA THR A 54 1.54 2.78 2.80
C THR A 54 1.46 1.26 2.91
N ILE A 55 2.32 0.55 2.19
CA ILE A 55 2.46 -0.91 2.30
C ILE A 55 3.80 -1.21 2.96
N THR A 56 3.76 -1.77 4.16
CA THR A 56 4.94 -2.24 4.88
C THR A 56 5.11 -3.73 4.63
N VAL A 57 6.26 -4.13 4.06
CA VAL A 57 6.57 -5.53 3.83
C VAL A 57 7.54 -6.02 4.90
N LYS A 58 7.14 -7.09 5.60
CA LYS A 58 7.94 -7.74 6.64
C LYS A 58 8.32 -9.16 6.27
N ASP A 59 9.45 -9.63 6.78
CA ASP A 59 9.85 -11.04 6.71
C ASP A 59 9.21 -11.87 7.84
N ASP A 60 9.55 -13.16 7.88
CA ASP A 60 9.10 -14.12 8.88
C ASP A 60 9.61 -13.85 10.29
N ALA A 61 10.75 -13.16 10.42
CA ALA A 61 11.27 -12.64 11.68
C ALA A 61 10.54 -11.37 12.15
N GLY A 62 9.61 -10.83 11.35
CA GLY A 62 8.87 -9.60 11.65
C GLY A 62 9.69 -8.32 11.42
N LEU A 63 10.84 -8.42 10.76
CA LEU A 63 11.69 -7.29 10.38
C LEU A 63 11.10 -6.62 9.14
N THR A 64 11.14 -5.29 9.13
CA THR A 64 10.67 -4.52 7.96
C THR A 64 11.74 -4.53 6.89
N MET A 65 11.41 -5.11 5.75
CA MET A 65 12.34 -5.25 4.63
C MET A 65 12.32 -3.99 3.75
N PHE A 66 11.11 -3.51 3.44
CA PHE A 66 10.89 -2.30 2.65
C PHE A 66 9.46 -1.82 2.84
N LEU A 67 9.23 -0.57 2.43
CA LEU A 67 7.97 0.11 2.52
C LEU A 67 7.70 0.81 1.19
N LEU A 68 6.49 0.64 0.67
CA LEU A 68 5.99 1.39 -0.48
C LEU A 68 5.08 2.49 0.04
N ASP A 69 5.33 3.71 -0.40
CA ASP A 69 4.54 4.87 0.00
C ASP A 69 3.96 5.54 -1.25
N LEU A 70 2.64 5.72 -1.28
CA LEU A 70 1.93 6.43 -2.32
C LEU A 70 1.52 7.79 -1.79
N ALA A 71 2.20 8.83 -2.25
CA ALA A 71 1.90 10.21 -1.92
C ALA A 71 1.28 10.93 -3.12
N VAL A 72 0.20 11.67 -2.86
CA VAL A 72 -0.40 12.58 -3.83
C VAL A 72 -0.20 14.01 -3.40
N THR A 73 0.34 14.81 -4.30
CA THR A 73 0.56 16.25 -4.07
C THR A 73 -0.26 17.04 -5.07
N THR A 74 -1.15 17.89 -4.58
CA THR A 74 -1.90 18.83 -5.42
C THR A 74 -1.19 20.18 -5.45
N SER A 75 -1.07 20.75 -6.65
CA SER A 75 -0.52 22.11 -6.82
C SER A 75 -1.61 23.16 -6.59
N SER A 76 -1.22 24.37 -6.20
CA SER A 76 -2.13 25.51 -6.06
C SER A 76 -2.88 25.88 -7.35
N ALA A 77 -2.38 25.45 -8.52
CA ALA A 77 -3.04 25.67 -9.81
C ALA A 77 -4.11 24.60 -10.13
N ALA A 78 -4.17 23.50 -9.37
CA ALA A 78 -5.14 22.44 -9.60
C ALA A 78 -6.54 22.90 -9.13
N PRO A 79 -7.61 22.58 -9.89
CA PRO A 79 -8.97 22.83 -9.44
C PRO A 79 -9.25 22.06 -8.14
N PRO A 80 -10.15 22.57 -7.27
CA PRO A 80 -10.44 21.92 -6.00
C PRO A 80 -11.04 20.52 -6.24
N CYS A 81 -10.53 19.52 -5.49
CA CYS A 81 -11.08 18.17 -5.50
C CYS A 81 -12.54 18.21 -5.03
N ARG A 82 -13.45 17.65 -5.84
CA ARG A 82 -14.89 17.57 -5.53
C ARG A 82 -15.33 16.19 -5.06
N LEU A 83 -14.39 15.27 -4.87
CA LEU A 83 -14.70 13.95 -4.32
C LEU A 83 -15.23 14.11 -2.89
N THR A 84 -16.16 13.24 -2.53
CA THR A 84 -16.77 13.18 -1.19
C THR A 84 -16.65 11.74 -0.71
N ARG A 85 -16.34 11.53 0.58
CA ARG A 85 -16.43 10.20 1.18
C ARG A 85 -17.90 9.76 1.13
N ARG A 86 -18.16 8.60 0.52
CA ARG A 86 -19.49 7.98 0.50
C ARG A 86 -19.83 7.35 1.84
#